data_AF-A0AA86EJU9-F1
#
_entry.id   AF-A0AA86EJU9-F1
#
_cell.length_a   1.000
_cell.length_b   1.000
_cell.length_c   1.000
_cell.angle_alpha   90.00
_cell.angle_beta   90.00
_cell.angle_gamma   90.00
#
_symmetry.space_group_name_H-M   'P 1'
#
loop_
_entity.id
_entity.type
_entity.pdbx_description
1 polymer ?
#
loop_
_entity_poly.entity_id
_entity_poly.type
_entity_poly.pdbx_seq_one_letter_code
_entity_poly.pdbx_strand_id
1 'polypeptide(L)'
;MKNVPESVIAELRQLSGKIRTLCIENNMPCVVSYARDCDDESVSRTLVAYTDSETGAYDRSITAAIMLLKMNEAPPENFISLLKLMECKELVTNAFCSMKNESLH
;
A
#
# COMPACT_ATOMS: atom_id res chain seq x y z
N MET A 1 -20.23 13.81 5.48
CA MET A 1 -19.88 12.60 6.26
C MET A 1 -19.62 13.02 7.72
N LYS A 2 -19.75 12.12 8.71
CA LYS A 2 -19.62 12.47 10.14
C LYS A 2 -18.16 12.79 10.50
N ASN A 3 -17.94 13.85 11.28
CA ASN A 3 -16.66 14.11 11.95
C ASN A 3 -16.23 12.87 12.74
N VAL A 4 -15.07 12.32 12.42
CA VAL A 4 -14.52 11.14 13.10
C VAL A 4 -14.01 11.57 14.49
N PRO A 5 -14.43 10.90 15.59
CA PRO A 5 -13.97 11.26 16.92
C PRO A 5 -12.45 11.18 17.07
N GLU A 6 -11.85 12.12 17.80
CA GLU A 6 -10.39 12.13 18.05
C GLU A 6 -9.90 10.86 18.75
N SER A 7 -10.73 10.21 19.57
CA SER A 7 -10.41 8.93 20.20
C SER A 7 -10.17 7.81 19.18
N VAL A 8 -11.00 7.73 18.14
CA VAL A 8 -10.85 6.78 17.04
C VAL A 8 -9.55 7.03 16.28
N ILE A 9 -9.20 8.30 16.09
CA ILE A 9 -7.99 8.70 15.36
C ILE A 9 -6.73 8.40 16.15
N ALA A 10 -6.76 8.61 17.47
CA ALA A 10 -5.69 8.20 18.36
C ALA A 10 -5.49 6.66 18.34
N GLU A 11 -6.59 5.90 18.37
CA GLU A 11 -6.55 4.44 18.29
C GLU A 11 -5.97 3.96 16.95
N LEU A 12 -6.42 4.51 15.82
CA LEU A 12 -5.87 4.20 14.49
C LEU A 12 -4.38 4.51 14.39
N ARG A 13 -3.91 5.63 14.97
CA ARG A 13 -2.49 5.98 15.04
C ARG A 13 -1.69 4.96 15.85
N GLN A 14 -2.22 4.54 17.00
CA GLN A 14 -1.57 3.53 17.81
C GLN A 14 -1.48 2.18 17.10
N LEU A 15 -2.58 1.72 16.49
CA LEU A 15 -2.64 0.45 15.77
C LEU A 15 -1.73 0.44 14.54
N SER A 16 -1.77 1.51 13.73
CA SER A 16 -0.88 1.64 12.56
C SER A 16 0.60 1.70 12.96
N GLY A 17 0.93 2.36 14.07
CA GLY A 17 2.28 2.33 14.64
C GLY A 17 2.73 0.91 15.03
N LYS A 18 1.86 0.15 15.72
CA LYS A 18 2.14 -1.26 16.09
C LYS A 18 2.35 -2.14 14.86
N ILE A 19 1.50 -2.00 13.83
CA ILE A 19 1.65 -2.74 12.56
C ILE A 19 3.02 -2.43 11.95
N ARG A 20 3.41 -1.16 11.85
CA ARG A 20 4.71 -0.78 11.27
C ARG A 20 5.88 -1.39 12.03
N THR A 21 5.86 -1.34 13.36
CA THR A 21 6.92 -1.94 14.18
C THR A 21 7.05 -3.44 13.91
N LEU A 22 5.95 -4.19 13.94
CA LEU A 22 5.95 -5.62 13.63
C LEU A 22 6.48 -5.91 12.23
N CYS A 23 6.07 -5.12 11.23
CA CYS A 23 6.54 -5.28 9.85
C CYS A 23 8.04 -4.99 9.69
N ILE A 24 8.58 -3.98 10.39
CA ILE A 24 10.03 -3.72 10.42
C ILE A 24 10.78 -4.89 11.06
N GLU A 25 10.33 -5.35 12.24
CA GLU A 25 10.98 -6.43 12.99
C GLU A 25 11.02 -7.76 12.22
N ASN A 26 10.07 -7.97 11.30
CA ASN A 26 9.95 -9.19 10.51
C ASN A 26 10.36 -9.01 9.04
N ASN A 27 10.95 -7.86 8.68
CA ASN A 27 11.38 -7.55 7.31
C ASN A 27 10.26 -7.73 6.27
N MET A 28 9.05 -7.27 6.60
CA MET A 28 7.85 -7.38 5.77
C MET A 28 7.42 -5.99 5.28
N PRO A 29 7.24 -5.75 3.96
CA PRO A 29 6.73 -4.49 3.48
C PRO A 29 5.29 -4.25 3.96
N CYS A 30 4.94 -3.01 4.27
CA CYS A 30 3.59 -2.64 4.68
C CYS A 30 3.20 -1.22 4.28
N VAL A 31 1.90 -1.02 4.09
CA VAL A 31 1.28 0.30 3.92
C VAL A 31 -0.07 0.32 4.63
N VAL A 32 -0.29 1.32 5.45
CA VAL A 32 -1.56 1.60 6.14
C VAL A 32 -1.89 3.06 5.92
N SER A 33 -3.08 3.33 5.41
CA SER A 33 -3.55 4.70 5.16
C SER A 33 -5.00 4.85 5.54
N TYR A 34 -5.34 6.03 6.04
CA TYR A 34 -6.70 6.45 6.32
C TYR A 34 -6.81 7.96 6.16
N ALA A 35 -7.99 8.41 5.76
CA ALA A 35 -8.29 9.80 5.52
C ALA A 35 -9.55 10.20 6.30
N ARG A 36 -9.59 11.44 6.75
CA ARG A 36 -10.77 12.08 7.33
C ARG A 36 -10.95 13.46 6.74
N ASP A 37 -12.19 13.86 6.54
CA ASP A 37 -12.51 15.26 6.29
C ASP A 37 -12.28 16.02 7.60
N CYS A 38 -11.59 17.16 7.51
CA CYS A 38 -11.40 18.06 8.64
C CYS A 38 -12.33 19.26 8.55
N ASP A 39 -12.59 19.76 7.34
CA ASP A 39 -13.55 20.80 6.99
C ASP A 39 -14.07 20.57 5.55
N ASP A 40 -15.00 21.39 5.05
CA ASP A 40 -15.64 21.24 3.73
C ASP A 40 -14.64 21.21 2.54
N GLU A 41 -13.40 21.65 2.73
CA GLU A 41 -12.35 21.66 1.68
C GLU A 41 -11.06 20.92 2.06
N SER A 42 -10.96 20.35 3.27
CA SER A 42 -9.70 19.81 3.78
C SER A 42 -9.78 18.34 4.16
N VAL A 43 -8.85 17.54 3.64
CA VAL A 43 -8.70 16.12 3.96
C VAL A 43 -7.40 15.92 4.74
N SER A 44 -7.51 15.47 5.99
CA SER A 44 -6.36 15.00 6.77
C SER A 44 -6.07 13.55 6.43
N ARG A 45 -4.91 13.30 5.82
CA ARG A 45 -4.43 11.96 5.47
C ARG A 45 -3.36 11.51 6.45
N THR A 46 -3.43 10.27 6.90
CA THR A 46 -2.34 9.62 7.62
C THR A 46 -1.82 8.45 6.80
N LEU A 47 -0.51 8.38 6.63
CA LEU A 47 0.19 7.31 5.93
C LEU A 47 1.26 6.75 6.85
N VAL A 48 1.21 5.44 7.08
CA VAL A 48 2.22 4.67 7.79
C VAL A 48 2.71 3.58 6.85
N ALA A 49 4.01 3.54 6.58
CA ALA A 49 4.57 2.61 5.62
C ALA A 49 5.98 2.14 5.98
N TYR A 50 6.34 0.99 5.45
CA TYR A 50 7.68 0.42 5.47
C TYR A 50 7.92 -0.37 4.17
N THR A 51 9.03 -0.09 3.50
CA THR A 51 9.55 -0.85 2.36
C THR A 51 11.06 -0.60 2.34
N ASP A 52 11.84 -1.65 2.08
CA ASP A 52 13.30 -1.61 1.97
C ASP A 52 13.75 -2.65 0.93
N SER A 53 14.23 -2.15 -0.21
CA SER A 53 14.72 -3.00 -1.30
C SER A 53 16.09 -3.62 -1.03
N GLU A 54 16.90 -3.02 -0.16
CA GLU A 54 18.24 -3.51 0.15
C GLU A 54 18.17 -4.72 1.07
N THR A 55 17.25 -4.71 2.03
CA THR A 55 17.06 -5.82 2.99
C THR A 55 16.05 -6.86 2.51
N GLY A 56 15.38 -6.64 1.38
CA GLY A 56 14.38 -7.55 0.82
C GLY A 56 12.96 -7.38 1.38
N ALA A 57 12.71 -6.41 2.26
CA ALA A 57 11.36 -6.00 2.66
C ALA A 57 10.69 -5.18 1.55
N TYR A 58 10.52 -5.76 0.37
CA TYR A 58 10.05 -5.06 -0.82
C TYR A 58 8.97 -5.84 -1.53
N ASP A 59 7.86 -5.16 -1.79
CA ASP A 59 6.79 -5.61 -2.67
C ASP A 59 6.44 -4.47 -3.64
N ARG A 60 6.26 -4.82 -4.91
CA ARG A 60 6.04 -3.84 -5.99
C ARG A 60 4.71 -3.13 -5.83
N SER A 61 3.67 -3.86 -5.46
CA SER A 61 2.31 -3.35 -5.31
C SER A 61 2.20 -2.45 -4.07
N ILE A 62 2.81 -2.84 -2.95
CA ILE A 62 2.90 -2.02 -1.74
C ILE A 62 3.70 -0.73 -2.03
N THR A 63 4.83 -0.83 -2.73
CA THR A 63 5.64 0.33 -3.09
C THR A 63 4.86 1.29 -4.00
N ALA A 64 4.14 0.77 -4.99
CA ALA A 64 3.26 1.56 -5.86
C ALA A 64 2.14 2.25 -5.07
N ALA A 65 1.50 1.55 -4.13
CA ALA A 65 0.48 2.12 -3.26
C ALA A 65 1.03 3.26 -2.39
N ILE A 66 2.23 3.11 -1.81
CA ILE A 66 2.89 4.18 -1.04
C ILE A 66 3.12 5.42 -1.92
N MET A 67 3.58 5.24 -3.15
CA MET A 67 3.82 6.34 -4.09
C MET A 67 2.52 7.07 -4.44
N LEU A 68 1.46 6.32 -4.77
CA LEU A 68 0.12 6.85 -5.04
C LEU A 68 -0.43 7.66 -3.88
N LEU A 69 -0.34 7.13 -2.66
CA LEU A 69 -0.89 7.77 -1.46
C LEU A 69 -0.15 9.05 -1.06
N LYS A 70 1.07 9.26 -1.56
CA LYS A 70 1.84 10.51 -1.37
C LYS A 70 1.52 11.58 -2.42
N MET A 71 0.76 11.26 -3.47
CA MET A 71 0.40 12.25 -4.49
C MET A 71 -0.65 13.23 -3.95
N ASN A 72 -0.47 14.51 -4.25
CA ASN A 72 -1.43 15.56 -3.88
C ASN A 72 -2.60 15.66 -4.86
N GLU A 73 -2.42 15.15 -6.07
CA GLU A 73 -3.40 15.19 -7.16
C GLU A 73 -3.71 13.77 -7.63
N ALA A 74 -4.86 13.62 -8.28
CA ALA A 74 -5.20 12.37 -8.93
C ALA A 74 -4.11 12.04 -9.97
N PRO A 75 -3.55 10.82 -9.97
CA PRO A 75 -2.64 10.42 -11.02
C PRO A 75 -3.36 10.56 -12.37
N PRO A 76 -2.68 11.00 -13.43
CA PRO A 76 -3.28 11.03 -14.75
C PRO A 76 -3.75 9.61 -15.14
N GLU A 77 -4.83 9.49 -15.93
CA GLU A 77 -5.49 8.20 -16.23
C GLU A 77 -4.54 7.12 -16.77
N ASN A 78 -3.49 7.55 -17.46
CA ASN A 78 -2.41 6.71 -17.98
C ASN A 78 -1.60 6.03 -16.86
N PHE A 79 -1.47 6.64 -15.68
CA PHE A 79 -0.81 6.04 -14.52
C PHE A 79 -1.62 4.89 -13.93
N ILE A 80 -2.94 5.03 -13.81
CA ILE A 80 -3.82 3.93 -13.38
C ILE A 80 -3.78 2.78 -14.39
N SER A 81 -3.73 3.10 -15.67
CA SER A 81 -3.60 2.12 -16.74
C SER A 81 -2.28 1.36 -16.68
N LEU A 82 -1.18 2.06 -16.34
CA LEU A 82 0.14 1.45 -16.14
C LEU A 82 0.16 0.49 -14.94
N LEU A 83 -0.47 0.85 -13.81
CA LEU A 83 -0.59 -0.03 -12.65
C LEU A 83 -1.31 -1.33 -12.98
N LYS A 84 -2.46 -1.25 -13.67
CA LYS A 84 -3.22 -2.43 -14.12
C LYS A 84 -2.40 -3.33 -15.05
N LEU A 85 -1.59 -2.76 -15.94
CA LEU A 85 -0.69 -3.52 -16.80
C LEU A 85 0.40 -4.26 -16.00
N MET A 86 0.92 -3.66 -14.93
CA MET A 86 1.90 -4.31 -14.05
C MET A 86 1.28 -5.49 -13.28
N GLU A 87 0.05 -5.37 -12.78
CA GLU A 87 -0.69 -6.48 -12.15
C GLU A 87 -0.94 -7.63 -13.14
N CYS A 88 -1.35 -7.34 -14.38
CA CYS A 88 -1.54 -8.35 -15.40
C CYS A 88 -0.24 -9.12 -15.72
N LYS A 89 0.91 -8.44 -15.74
CA LYS A 89 2.20 -9.08 -16.00
C LYS A 89 2.58 -10.06 -14.88
N GLU A 90 2.23 -9.75 -13.64
CA GLU A 90 2.47 -10.62 -12.48
C GLU A 90 1.59 -11.88 -12.53
N LEU A 91 0.30 -11.75 -12.89
CA LEU A 91 -0.59 -12.89 -13.11
C LEU A 91 -0.10 -13.82 -14.24
N VAL A 92 0.37 -13.25 -15.35
CA VAL A 92 0.93 -14.03 -16.47
C VAL A 92 2.22 -14.73 -16.05
N THR A 93 3.07 -14.06 -15.27
CA THR A 93 4.33 -14.64 -14.78
C THR A 93 4.07 -15.79 -13.78
N ASN A 94 3.12 -15.61 -12.87
CA ASN A 94 2.75 -16.64 -11.89
C ASN A 94 2.10 -17.86 -12.56
N ALA A 95 1.24 -17.64 -13.55
CA ALA A 95 0.66 -18.72 -14.36
C ALA A 95 1.76 -19.50 -15.11
N PHE A 96 2.75 -18.80 -15.68
CA PHE A 96 3.89 -19.43 -16.36
C PHE A 96 4.75 -20.28 -15.43
N CYS A 97 5.03 -19.78 -14.22
CA CYS A 97 5.77 -20.54 -13.20
C CYS A 97 4.99 -21.77 -12.72
N SER A 98 3.67 -21.66 -12.55
CA SER A 98 2.83 -22.80 -12.15
C SER A 98 2.79 -23.89 -13.21
N MET A 99 2.63 -23.54 -14.48
CA MET A 99 2.66 -24.49 -15.61
C MET A 99 4.02 -25.19 -15.74
N LYS A 100 5.12 -24.50 -15.44
CA LYS A 100 6.47 -25.08 -15.49
C LYS A 100 6.69 -26.12 -14.38
N ASN A 101 6.11 -25.92 -13.20
CA ASN A 101 6.19 -26.87 -12.09
C ASN A 101 5.31 -28.11 -12.31
N GLU A 102 4.16 -27.99 -13.00
CA GLU A 102 3.33 -29.14 -13.38
C GLU A 102 3.98 -30.00 -14.46
N SER A 103 4.79 -29.42 -15.35
CA SER A 103 5.50 -30.16 -16.42
C SER A 103 6.73 -30.96 -15.96
N LEU A 104 7.10 -30.86 -14.68
CA LEU A 104 8.27 -31.52 -14.07
C LEU A 104 7.88 -32.71 -13.16
N HIS A 105 6.60 -33.08 -13.14
CA HIS A 105 6.05 -34.29 -12.53
C HIS A 105 5.41 -35.20 -13.58
#